data_AF-A0A0D2Y1I4-F1
#
_entry.id   AF-A0A0D2Y1I4-F1
#
_cell.length_a   1.000
_cell.length_b   1.000
_cell.length_c   1.000
_cell.angle_alpha   90.00
_cell.angle_beta   90.00
_cell.angle_gamma   90.00
#
_symmetry.space_group_name_H-M   'P 1'
#
loop_
_entity.id
_entity.type
_entity.pdbx_description
1 polymer ?
#
loop_
_entity_poly.entity_id
_entity_poly.type
_entity_poly.pdbx_seq_one_letter_code
_entity_poly.pdbx_strand_id
1 'polypeptide(L)'
;MDEERHSLSKKWGGDRWKVNKELEEQIVEETEPKIWALFEEMGVEWSFVNGKGQSLLHILAGQERSSRRVARFLFLVGKGLDPTAMNTKGQTALDIAAIGKADDILALYKTE
;
A
#
# COMPACT_ATOMS: atom_id res chain seq x y z
N MET A 1 22.78 31.58 -20.18
CA MET A 1 21.74 30.61 -20.59
C MET A 1 21.42 29.55 -19.53
N ASP A 2 22.17 29.47 -18.41
CA ASP A 2 21.94 28.45 -17.37
C ASP A 2 21.06 28.92 -16.20
N GLU A 3 20.96 30.23 -15.95
CA GLU A 3 20.16 30.77 -14.83
C GLU A 3 18.64 30.69 -15.09
N GLU A 4 18.19 30.93 -16.32
CA GLU A 4 16.78 30.79 -16.70
C GLU A 4 16.30 29.33 -16.61
N ARG A 5 17.13 28.36 -17.00
CA ARG A 5 16.80 26.93 -16.88
C ARG A 5 16.67 26.49 -15.42
N HIS A 6 17.50 27.03 -14.54
CA HIS A 6 17.45 26.76 -13.10
C HIS A 6 16.24 27.42 -12.43
N SER A 7 15.86 28.62 -12.89
CA SER A 7 14.67 29.36 -12.43
C SER A 7 13.36 28.69 -12.87
N LEU A 8 13.27 28.22 -14.11
CA LEU A 8 12.09 27.54 -14.66
C LEU A 8 11.83 26.17 -14.01
N SER A 9 12.89 25.45 -13.62
CA SER A 9 12.77 24.21 -12.84
C SER A 9 12.14 24.45 -11.46
N LYS A 10 12.51 25.52 -10.76
CA LYS A 10 11.90 25.91 -9.47
C LYS A 10 10.46 26.38 -9.61
N LYS A 11 10.13 27.07 -10.71
CA LYS A 11 8.79 27.67 -10.93
C LYS A 11 7.68 26.66 -11.25
N TRP A 12 8.02 25.48 -11.79
CA TRP A 12 7.03 24.48 -12.22
C TRP A 12 7.32 23.05 -11.79
N GLY A 13 8.51 22.76 -11.23
CA GLY A 13 8.91 21.42 -10.79
C GLY A 13 8.56 21.12 -9.33
N GLY A 14 8.50 22.15 -8.47
CA GLY A 14 8.34 21.99 -7.03
C GLY A 14 6.94 21.57 -6.56
N ASP A 15 5.90 21.87 -7.33
CA ASP A 15 4.51 21.57 -6.96
C ASP A 15 3.84 20.57 -7.90
N ARG A 16 4.37 20.32 -9.10
CA ARG A 16 3.82 19.32 -10.03
C ARG A 16 3.80 17.91 -9.43
N TRP A 17 4.81 17.56 -8.63
CA TRP A 17 4.82 16.27 -7.93
C TRP A 17 3.78 16.20 -6.80
N LYS A 18 3.45 17.34 -6.15
CA LYS A 18 2.39 17.42 -5.14
C LYS A 18 1.01 17.31 -5.77
N VAL A 19 0.79 18.02 -6.89
CA VAL A 19 -0.45 17.91 -7.67
C VAL A 19 -0.67 16.48 -8.15
N ASN A 20 0.40 15.80 -8.61
CA ASN A 20 0.30 14.38 -8.98
C ASN A 20 -0.04 13.50 -7.76
N LYS A 21 0.55 13.77 -6.60
CA LYS A 21 0.30 13.02 -5.36
C LYS A 21 -1.14 13.20 -4.85
N GLU A 22 -1.63 14.43 -4.78
CA GLU A 22 -3.00 14.75 -4.33
C GLU A 22 -4.04 14.18 -5.29
N LEU A 23 -3.79 14.28 -6.60
CA LEU A 23 -4.66 13.68 -7.61
C LEU A 23 -4.65 12.15 -7.52
N GLU A 24 -3.49 11.53 -7.29
CA GLU A 24 -3.40 10.09 -7.05
C GLU A 24 -4.16 9.68 -5.79
N GLU A 25 -4.02 10.40 -4.68
CA GLU A 25 -4.74 10.16 -3.43
C GLU A 25 -6.26 10.27 -3.64
N GLN A 26 -6.74 11.32 -4.31
CA GLN A 26 -8.17 11.49 -4.64
C GLN A 26 -8.70 10.34 -5.50
N ILE A 27 -7.96 9.94 -6.55
CA ILE A 27 -8.36 8.80 -7.38
C ILE A 27 -8.44 7.53 -6.52
N VAL A 28 -7.48 7.30 -5.62
CA VAL A 28 -7.49 6.14 -4.72
C VAL A 28 -8.69 6.16 -3.79
N GLU A 29 -8.95 7.28 -3.12
CA GLU A 29 -10.11 7.48 -2.24
C GLU A 29 -11.44 7.25 -2.95
N GLU A 30 -11.57 7.68 -4.21
CA GLU A 30 -12.79 7.49 -4.99
C GLU A 30 -12.94 6.08 -5.58
N THR A 31 -11.84 5.41 -5.93
CA THR A 31 -11.86 4.14 -6.68
C THR A 31 -11.79 2.90 -5.80
N GLU A 32 -11.00 2.91 -4.73
CA GLU A 32 -10.83 1.73 -3.88
C GLU A 32 -12.15 1.27 -3.24
N PRO A 33 -13.01 2.13 -2.66
CA PRO A 33 -14.28 1.70 -2.07
C PRO A 33 -15.21 1.01 -3.07
N LYS A 34 -15.24 1.49 -4.32
CA LYS A 34 -16.05 0.90 -5.39
C LYS A 34 -15.54 -0.48 -5.79
N ILE A 35 -14.21 -0.63 -5.87
CA ILE A 35 -13.57 -1.91 -6.17
C ILE A 35 -13.83 -2.93 -5.05
N TRP A 36 -13.72 -2.50 -3.79
CA TRP A 36 -13.98 -3.37 -2.64
C TRP A 36 -15.44 -3.80 -2.57
N ALA A 37 -16.38 -2.88 -2.78
CA ALA A 37 -17.81 -3.19 -2.83
C ALA A 37 -18.12 -4.23 -3.92
N LEU A 38 -17.53 -4.09 -5.11
CA LEU A 38 -17.68 -5.08 -6.18
C LEU A 38 -17.17 -6.46 -5.75
N PHE A 39 -16.02 -6.55 -5.07
CA PHE A 39 -15.51 -7.83 -4.57
C PHE A 39 -16.40 -8.45 -3.48
N GLU A 40 -16.98 -7.62 -2.62
CA GLU A 40 -17.94 -8.07 -1.61
C GLU A 40 -19.24 -8.59 -2.24
N GLU A 41 -19.78 -7.91 -3.25
CA GLU A 41 -20.93 -8.37 -4.03
C GLU A 41 -20.67 -9.72 -4.70
N MET A 42 -19.43 -9.95 -5.13
CA MET A 42 -18.98 -11.23 -5.71
C MET A 42 -18.72 -12.32 -4.66
N GLY A 43 -18.89 -12.03 -3.36
CA GLY A 43 -18.71 -12.98 -2.28
C GLY A 43 -17.26 -13.39 -2.02
N VAL A 44 -16.30 -12.48 -2.26
CA VAL A 44 -14.88 -12.75 -2.02
C VAL A 44 -14.62 -13.05 -0.54
N GLU A 45 -13.98 -14.17 -0.27
CA GLU A 45 -13.50 -14.53 1.05
C GLU A 45 -12.05 -14.05 1.25
N TRP A 46 -11.86 -13.02 2.08
CA TRP A 46 -10.57 -12.37 2.31
C TRP A 46 -9.58 -13.21 3.13
N SER A 47 -10.07 -14.17 3.92
CA SER A 47 -9.29 -15.01 4.84
C SER A 47 -8.44 -16.09 4.17
N PHE A 48 -8.60 -16.32 2.87
CA PHE A 48 -7.86 -17.35 2.18
C PHE A 48 -6.34 -17.12 2.22
N VAL A 49 -5.63 -18.24 2.36
CA VAL A 49 -4.18 -18.31 2.24
C VAL A 49 -3.79 -19.15 1.03
N ASN A 50 -2.67 -18.80 0.40
CA ASN A 50 -2.13 -19.62 -0.68
C ASN A 50 -1.42 -20.89 -0.15
N GLY A 51 -0.89 -21.74 -1.02
CA GLY A 51 -0.16 -22.97 -0.64
C GLY A 51 1.12 -22.75 0.18
N LYS A 52 1.57 -21.51 0.37
CA LYS A 52 2.68 -21.13 1.27
C LYS A 52 2.18 -20.59 2.62
N GLY A 53 0.88 -20.70 2.91
CA GLY A 53 0.26 -20.12 4.10
C GLY A 53 0.23 -18.59 4.10
N GLN A 54 0.42 -17.94 2.94
CA GLN A 54 0.40 -16.49 2.84
C GLN A 54 -1.02 -15.98 2.68
N SER A 55 -1.49 -15.18 3.64
CA SER A 55 -2.69 -14.35 3.50
C SER A 55 -2.46 -13.19 2.53
N LEU A 56 -3.53 -12.46 2.17
CA LEU A 56 -3.42 -11.26 1.34
C LEU A 56 -2.47 -10.20 1.93
N LEU A 57 -2.37 -10.10 3.26
CA LEU A 57 -1.42 -9.19 3.92
C LEU A 57 0.04 -9.53 3.61
N HIS A 58 0.38 -10.82 3.58
CA HIS A 58 1.73 -11.27 3.20
C HIS A 58 2.05 -10.93 1.75
N ILE A 59 1.08 -11.12 0.85
CA ILE A 59 1.26 -10.82 -0.58
C ILE A 59 1.47 -9.32 -0.76
N LEU A 60 0.61 -8.50 -0.16
CA LEU A 60 0.65 -7.04 -0.28
C LEU A 60 1.94 -6.46 0.33
N ALA A 61 2.41 -7.00 1.46
CA ALA A 61 3.66 -6.59 2.08
C ALA A 61 4.90 -6.85 1.22
N GLY A 62 4.85 -7.87 0.35
CA GLY A 62 5.93 -8.21 -0.57
C GLY A 62 5.85 -7.52 -1.94
N GLN A 63 4.83 -6.69 -2.21
CA GLN A 63 4.71 -5.98 -3.47
C GLN A 63 5.57 -4.73 -3.53
N GLU A 64 5.90 -4.29 -4.75
CA GLU A 64 6.53 -3.00 -5.04
C GLU A 64 5.71 -1.82 -4.50
N ARG A 65 6.40 -0.68 -4.27
CA ARG A 65 5.77 0.51 -3.72
C ARG A 65 4.69 1.07 -4.64
N SER A 66 3.50 1.23 -4.08
CA SER A 66 2.38 1.93 -4.73
C SER A 66 1.68 2.82 -3.71
N SER A 67 1.11 3.93 -4.19
CA SER A 67 0.29 4.85 -3.39
C SER A 67 -0.90 4.16 -2.72
N ARG A 68 -1.35 3.02 -3.25
CA ARG A 68 -2.50 2.23 -2.76
C ARG A 68 -2.15 1.23 -1.66
N ARG A 69 -0.87 0.89 -1.48
CA ARG A 69 -0.46 -0.25 -0.66
C ARG A 69 -0.91 -0.13 0.79
N VAL A 70 -0.69 1.03 1.42
CA VAL A 70 -1.10 1.27 2.82
C VAL A 70 -2.62 1.20 2.99
N ALA A 71 -3.37 1.87 2.10
CA ALA A 71 -4.83 1.86 2.15
C ALA A 71 -5.40 0.44 2.04
N ARG A 72 -4.89 -0.36 1.10
CA ARG A 72 -5.27 -1.77 0.95
C ARG A 72 -4.88 -2.63 2.14
N PHE A 73 -3.72 -2.37 2.75
CA PHE A 73 -3.25 -3.12 3.91
C PHE A 73 -4.19 -2.89 5.09
N LEU A 74 -4.52 -1.63 5.39
CA LEU A 74 -5.45 -1.27 6.44
C LEU A 74 -6.87 -1.78 6.18
N PHE A 75 -7.33 -1.75 4.93
CA PHE A 75 -8.62 -2.33 4.55
C PHE A 75 -8.69 -3.82 4.90
N LEU A 76 -7.66 -4.60 4.51
CA LEU A 76 -7.60 -6.04 4.80
C LEU A 76 -7.53 -6.33 6.31
N VAL A 77 -6.78 -5.53 7.07
CA VAL A 77 -6.80 -5.62 8.55
C VAL A 77 -8.20 -5.34 9.08
N GLY A 78 -8.90 -4.33 8.55
CA GLY A 78 -10.29 -4.02 8.90
C GLY A 78 -11.28 -5.13 8.54
N LYS A 79 -10.95 -5.99 7.56
CA LYS A 79 -11.68 -7.23 7.25
C LYS A 79 -11.36 -8.40 8.16
N GLY A 80 -10.50 -8.21 9.16
CA GLY A 80 -10.15 -9.21 10.17
C GLY A 80 -8.92 -10.05 9.85
N LEU A 81 -8.14 -9.69 8.82
CA LEU A 81 -6.87 -10.36 8.58
C LEU A 81 -5.85 -9.93 9.64
N ASP A 82 -5.21 -10.92 10.26
CA ASP A 82 -4.19 -10.70 11.29
C ASP A 82 -2.80 -10.46 10.64
N PRO A 83 -2.18 -9.28 10.81
CA PRO A 83 -0.84 -8.99 10.29
C PRO A 83 0.26 -9.81 10.99
N THR A 84 -0.03 -10.40 12.15
CA THR A 84 0.88 -11.24 12.93
C THR A 84 0.75 -12.74 12.66
N ALA A 85 -0.24 -13.14 11.83
CA ALA A 85 -0.36 -14.52 11.39
C ALA A 85 0.88 -14.94 10.59
N MET A 86 1.42 -16.12 10.88
CA MET A 86 2.62 -16.63 10.24
C MET A 86 2.31 -17.52 9.03
N ASN A 87 3.09 -17.36 7.96
CA ASN A 87 3.11 -18.28 6.83
C ASN A 87 3.88 -19.58 7.14
N THR A 88 4.00 -20.50 6.17
CA THR A 88 4.68 -21.80 6.38
C THR A 88 6.18 -21.70 6.67
N LYS A 89 6.79 -20.52 6.48
CA LYS A 89 8.18 -20.23 6.84
C LYS A 89 8.31 -19.55 8.21
N GLY A 90 7.22 -19.41 8.96
CA GLY A 90 7.22 -18.68 10.23
C GLY A 90 7.36 -17.17 10.08
N GLN A 91 7.04 -16.61 8.90
CA GLN A 91 7.14 -15.18 8.65
C GLN A 91 5.75 -14.55 8.68
N THR A 92 5.61 -13.43 9.36
CA THR A 92 4.42 -12.57 9.36
C THR A 92 4.40 -11.64 8.14
N ALA A 93 3.31 -10.90 7.96
CA ALA A 93 3.26 -9.85 6.94
C ALA A 93 4.29 -8.73 7.22
N LEU A 94 4.55 -8.43 8.50
CA LEU A 94 5.55 -7.44 8.90
C LEU A 94 6.98 -7.91 8.65
N ASP A 95 7.28 -9.20 8.82
CA ASP A 95 8.58 -9.77 8.47
C ASP A 95 8.84 -9.65 6.96
N ILE A 96 7.83 -9.95 6.13
CA ILE A 96 7.92 -9.78 4.68
C ILE A 96 8.14 -8.31 4.32
N ALA A 97 7.41 -7.39 4.97
CA ALA A 97 7.59 -5.95 4.77
C ALA A 97 9.02 -5.49 5.12
N ALA A 98 9.60 -6.00 6.21
CA ALA A 98 10.97 -5.71 6.59
C ALA A 98 12.00 -6.20 5.58
N ILE A 99 11.85 -7.44 5.09
CA ILE A 99 12.71 -8.02 4.05
C ILE A 99 12.60 -7.21 2.75
N GLY A 100 11.38 -6.83 2.36
CA GLY A 100 11.08 -6.07 1.15
C GLY A 100 11.31 -4.56 1.26
N LYS A 101 11.77 -4.05 2.42
CA LYS A 101 11.92 -2.61 2.70
C LYS A 101 10.64 -1.80 2.43
N ALA A 102 9.48 -2.37 2.77
CA ALA A 102 8.19 -1.71 2.73
C ALA A 102 8.00 -0.81 3.97
N ASP A 103 8.82 0.25 4.06
CA ASP A 103 8.86 1.16 5.21
C ASP A 103 7.52 1.86 5.50
N ASP A 104 6.67 2.01 4.49
CA ASP A 104 5.32 2.55 4.61
C ASP A 104 4.37 1.62 5.38
N ILE A 105 4.49 0.31 5.24
CA ILE A 105 3.75 -0.66 6.06
C ILE A 105 4.34 -0.69 7.47
N LEU A 106 5.67 -0.73 7.60
CA LEU A 106 6.32 -0.78 8.91
C LEU A 106 6.04 0.47 9.75
N ALA A 107 5.92 1.63 9.11
CA ALA A 107 5.59 2.89 9.77
C ALA A 107 4.24 2.86 10.50
N LEU A 108 3.29 1.99 10.10
CA LEU A 108 2.00 1.83 10.79
C LEU A 108 2.13 1.24 12.20
N TYR A 109 3.26 0.59 12.50
CA TYR A 109 3.49 -0.14 13.76
C TYR A 109 4.68 0.40 14.55
N LYS A 110 5.28 1.51 14.12
CA LYS A 110 6.28 2.20 14.92
C LYS A 110 5.57 2.95 16.04
N THR A 111 5.82 2.56 17.28
CA THR A 111 5.49 3.37 18.45
C THR A 111 6.45 4.56 18.51
N GLU A 112 5.92 5.76 18.78
CA GLU A 112 6.75 6.94 19.07
C GLU A 112 7.63 6.76 20.32
#